data_AF-A0A963NY35-F1
#
_entry.id   AF-A0A963NY35-F1
#
_cell.length_a   1.000
_cell.length_b   1.000
_cell.length_c   1.000
_cell.angle_alpha   90.00
_cell.angle_beta   90.00
_cell.angle_gamma   90.00
#
_symmetry.space_group_name_H-M   'P 1'
#
loop_
_entity.id
_entity.type
_entity.pdbx_description
1 polymer ?
#
loop_
_entity_poly.entity_id
_entity_poly.type
_entity_poly.pdbx_seq_one_letter_code
_entity_poly.pdbx_strand_id
1 'polypeptide(L)'
;REHRLYQADWLIRFYGFSAGEIATGALAGHLDLHVDPKLAWALQHRAEFPLDVNRAARDRLLRVPGFGVRTVDRILEARRHGPLRFADLVRIGASMRKARPFIDLPDWSPGRLIDDARLRARFAPPPEQLRLL
;
A
#
# COMPACT_ATOMS: atom_id res chain seq x y z
N ARG A 1 17.58 -16.35 -4.06
CA ARG A 1 17.66 -15.32 -5.13
C ARG A 1 16.43 -15.39 -6.04
N GLU A 2 15.93 -16.58 -6.37
CA GLU A 2 14.70 -16.82 -7.15
C GLU A 2 13.42 -16.15 -6.62
N HIS A 3 13.13 -16.22 -5.32
CA HIS A 3 11.89 -15.66 -4.75
C HIS A 3 11.71 -14.15 -5.03
N ARG A 4 12.81 -13.40 -5.19
CA ARG A 4 12.77 -11.94 -5.45
C ARG A 4 12.39 -11.62 -6.90
N LEU A 5 12.87 -12.41 -7.86
CA LEU A 5 12.51 -12.23 -9.27
C LEU A 5 11.02 -12.52 -9.47
N TYR A 6 10.50 -13.56 -8.83
CA TYR A 6 9.07 -13.87 -8.86
C TYR A 6 8.23 -12.75 -8.24
N GLN A 7 8.65 -12.19 -7.11
CA GLN A 7 7.94 -11.07 -6.47
C GLN A 7 7.95 -9.81 -7.36
N ALA A 8 9.09 -9.48 -7.97
CA ALA A 8 9.20 -8.37 -8.91
C ALA A 8 8.32 -8.59 -10.15
N ASP A 9 8.38 -9.78 -10.77
CA ASP A 9 7.54 -10.15 -11.91
C ASP A 9 6.06 -10.05 -11.57
N TRP A 10 5.65 -10.50 -10.37
CA TRP A 10 4.27 -10.38 -9.91
C TRP A 10 3.82 -8.91 -9.76
N LEU A 11 4.67 -8.03 -9.20
CA LEU A 11 4.37 -6.59 -9.10
C LEU A 11 4.25 -5.93 -10.48
N ILE A 12 5.10 -6.31 -11.44
CA ILE A 12 5.04 -5.81 -12.81
C ILE A 12 3.73 -6.28 -13.46
N ARG A 13 3.48 -7.60 -13.49
CA ARG A 13 2.35 -8.18 -14.23
C ARG A 13 1.00 -7.78 -13.66
N PHE A 14 0.85 -7.81 -12.34
CA PHE A 14 -0.46 -7.67 -11.71
C PHE A 14 -0.72 -6.26 -11.16
N TYR A 15 0.32 -5.50 -10.83
CA TYR A 15 0.18 -4.14 -10.29
C TYR A 15 0.70 -3.05 -11.24
N GLY A 16 1.31 -3.43 -12.36
CA GLY A 16 1.83 -2.50 -13.35
C GLY A 16 3.00 -1.67 -12.83
N PHE A 17 3.78 -2.20 -11.90
CA PHE A 17 5.01 -1.54 -11.44
C PHE A 17 6.05 -1.53 -12.56
N SER A 18 6.81 -0.46 -12.64
CA SER A 18 8.03 -0.38 -13.45
C SER A 18 9.23 -0.96 -12.70
N ALA A 19 10.28 -1.34 -13.45
CA ALA A 19 11.55 -1.76 -12.85
C ALA A 19 12.16 -0.67 -11.96
N GLY A 20 12.00 0.61 -12.33
CA GLY A 20 12.43 1.75 -11.52
C GLY A 20 11.70 1.85 -10.18
N GLU A 21 10.37 1.72 -10.18
CA GLU A 21 9.58 1.71 -8.93
C GLU A 21 9.98 0.55 -8.01
N ILE A 22 10.24 -0.64 -8.58
CA ILE A 22 10.70 -1.80 -7.81
C ILE A 22 12.09 -1.54 -7.21
N ALA A 23 13.00 -0.93 -7.97
CA ALA A 23 14.34 -0.58 -7.50
C ALA A 23 14.28 0.43 -6.35
N THR A 24 13.43 1.46 -6.46
CA THR A 24 13.24 2.44 -5.37
C THR A 24 12.63 1.78 -4.15
N GLY A 25 11.62 0.92 -4.30
CA GLY A 25 11.01 0.20 -3.18
C GLY A 25 11.95 -0.77 -2.45
N ALA A 26 13.06 -1.17 -3.07
CA ALA A 26 14.03 -2.10 -2.52
C ALA A 26 15.06 -1.38 -1.60
N LEU A 27 15.25 -1.87 -0.37
CA LEU A 27 16.30 -1.35 0.51
C LEU A 27 17.65 -1.97 0.09
N ALA A 28 18.65 -1.14 -0.24
CA ALA A 28 19.95 -1.60 -0.72
C ALA A 28 19.88 -2.58 -1.91
N GLY A 29 18.90 -2.39 -2.81
CA GLY A 29 18.69 -3.27 -3.96
C GLY A 29 18.07 -4.63 -3.62
N HIS A 30 17.52 -4.79 -2.40
CA HIS A 30 16.83 -6.00 -1.97
C HIS A 30 15.39 -5.69 -1.59
N LEU A 31 14.43 -6.38 -2.22
CA LEU A 31 13.06 -6.44 -1.75
C LEU A 31 13.10 -7.08 -0.35
N ASP A 32 12.71 -6.29 0.66
CA ASP A 32 12.67 -6.73 2.05
C ASP A 32 11.56 -7.79 2.19
N LEU A 33 11.92 -8.98 2.70
CA LEU A 33 10.96 -10.08 2.87
C LEU A 33 10.00 -9.81 4.04
N HIS A 34 10.33 -8.88 4.94
CA HIS A 34 9.53 -8.56 6.12
C HIS A 34 8.61 -7.36 5.92
N VAL A 35 8.83 -6.57 4.86
CA VAL A 35 8.02 -5.38 4.54
C VAL A 35 7.32 -5.57 3.20
N ASP A 36 6.01 -5.39 3.19
CA ASP A 36 5.21 -5.39 1.96
C ASP A 36 5.84 -4.42 0.93
N PRO A 37 6.15 -4.86 -0.30
CA PRO A 37 6.91 -4.05 -1.24
C PRO A 37 6.17 -2.76 -1.64
N LYS A 38 4.83 -2.76 -1.59
CA LYS A 38 4.04 -1.55 -1.84
C LYS A 38 4.09 -0.60 -0.66
N LEU A 39 4.16 -1.13 0.56
CA LEU A 39 4.40 -0.31 1.75
C LEU A 39 5.80 0.33 1.70
N ALA A 40 6.84 -0.43 1.36
CA ALA A 40 8.19 0.10 1.23
C ALA A 40 8.25 1.22 0.17
N TRP A 41 7.62 1.01 -0.99
CA TRP A 41 7.48 2.01 -2.03
C TRP A 41 6.72 3.26 -1.54
N ALA A 42 5.55 3.06 -0.92
CA ALA A 42 4.71 4.18 -0.46
C ALA A 42 5.37 5.02 0.63
N LEU A 43 6.18 4.40 1.49
CA LEU A 43 6.97 5.11 2.50
C LEU A 43 8.12 5.94 1.93
N GLN A 44 8.58 5.65 0.72
CA GLN A 44 9.60 6.45 0.02
C GLN A 44 8.98 7.54 -0.85
N HIS A 45 7.73 7.34 -1.28
CA HIS A 45 6.97 8.27 -2.11
C HIS A 45 5.84 8.94 -1.31
N ARG A 46 6.09 9.31 -0.05
CA ARG A 46 5.06 9.88 0.85
C ARG A 46 4.41 11.14 0.30
N ALA A 47 5.15 11.93 -0.47
CA ALA A 47 4.66 13.15 -1.13
C ALA A 47 3.55 12.86 -2.17
N GLU A 48 3.40 11.61 -2.60
CA GLU A 48 2.36 11.17 -3.52
C GLU A 48 1.04 10.78 -2.81
N PHE A 49 1.04 10.82 -1.48
CA PHE A 49 -0.08 10.47 -0.62
C PHE A 49 -0.50 11.67 0.24
N PRO A 50 -1.76 11.72 0.71
CA PRO A 50 -2.82 10.72 0.49
C PRO A 50 -3.41 10.75 -0.91
N LEU A 51 -3.98 9.63 -1.34
CA LEU A 51 -4.78 9.56 -2.57
C LEU A 51 -6.27 9.68 -2.25
N ASP A 52 -6.97 10.62 -2.91
CA ASP A 52 -8.42 10.64 -2.93
C ASP A 52 -8.94 9.40 -3.68
N VAL A 53 -9.54 8.46 -2.95
CA VAL A 53 -9.99 7.17 -3.50
C VAL A 53 -11.10 7.34 -4.54
N ASN A 54 -11.92 8.37 -4.41
CA ASN A 54 -13.02 8.64 -5.31
C ASN A 54 -12.56 9.25 -6.65
N ARG A 55 -11.32 9.75 -6.72
CA ARG A 55 -10.78 10.42 -7.92
C ARG A 55 -9.56 9.74 -8.53
N ALA A 56 -8.72 9.11 -7.71
CA ALA A 56 -7.44 8.55 -8.16
C ALA A 56 -7.60 7.53 -9.28
N ALA A 57 -6.64 7.52 -10.22
CA ALA A 57 -6.60 6.56 -11.30
C ALA A 57 -6.26 5.13 -10.81
N ARG A 58 -6.58 4.12 -11.62
CA ARG A 58 -6.42 2.70 -11.27
C ARG A 58 -4.99 2.35 -10.87
N ASP A 59 -4.04 2.78 -11.68
CA ASP A 59 -2.60 2.60 -11.45
C ASP A 59 -2.22 3.17 -10.09
N ARG A 60 -2.61 4.40 -9.77
CA ARG A 60 -2.34 5.05 -8.48
C ARG A 60 -2.93 4.28 -7.30
N LEU A 61 -4.18 3.83 -7.41
CA LEU A 61 -4.83 3.01 -6.38
C LEU A 61 -4.11 1.69 -6.13
N LEU A 62 -3.48 1.09 -7.15
CA LEU A 62 -2.71 -0.14 -6.99
C LEU A 62 -1.44 0.05 -6.14
N ARG A 63 -0.94 1.29 -5.99
CA ARG A 63 0.24 1.60 -5.16
C ARG A 63 -0.11 1.72 -3.68
N VAL A 64 -1.38 1.90 -3.35
CA VAL A 64 -1.85 1.97 -1.96
C VAL A 64 -1.57 0.63 -1.25
N PRO A 65 -0.82 0.63 -0.14
CA PRO A 65 -0.63 -0.57 0.68
C PRO A 65 -1.97 -1.11 1.18
N GLY A 66 -2.21 -2.41 1.01
CA GLY A 66 -3.48 -3.03 1.41
C GLY A 66 -4.60 -3.03 0.36
N PHE A 67 -4.38 -2.43 -0.83
CA PHE A 67 -5.29 -2.57 -1.98
C PHE A 67 -4.79 -3.65 -2.94
N GLY A 68 -5.57 -4.70 -3.18
CA GLY A 68 -5.29 -5.69 -4.23
C GLY A 68 -5.94 -5.33 -5.56
N VAL A 69 -5.58 -6.02 -6.64
CA VAL A 69 -6.18 -5.84 -7.98
C VAL A 69 -7.71 -5.89 -7.92
N ARG A 70 -8.26 -6.96 -7.33
CA ARG A 70 -9.72 -7.13 -7.17
C ARG A 70 -10.35 -6.05 -6.30
N THR A 71 -9.64 -5.59 -5.25
CA THR A 71 -10.11 -4.50 -4.39
C THR A 71 -10.20 -3.21 -5.19
N VAL A 72 -9.18 -2.88 -5.98
CA VAL A 72 -9.16 -1.69 -6.83
C VAL A 72 -10.26 -1.75 -7.88
N ASP A 73 -10.43 -2.88 -8.55
CA ASP A 73 -11.49 -3.03 -9.56
C ASP A 73 -12.88 -2.80 -8.94
N ARG A 74 -13.13 -3.31 -7.73
CA ARG A 74 -14.37 -3.04 -6.98
C ARG A 74 -14.52 -1.60 -6.53
N ILE A 75 -13.44 -0.92 -6.13
CA ILE A 75 -13.45 0.51 -5.80
C ILE A 75 -13.87 1.33 -7.02
N LEU A 76 -13.26 1.04 -8.18
CA LEU A 76 -13.54 1.73 -9.43
C LEU A 76 -14.99 1.51 -9.89
N GLU A 77 -15.50 0.30 -9.71
CA GLU A 77 -16.90 -0.03 -9.96
C GLU A 77 -17.84 0.75 -9.02
N ALA A 78 -17.61 0.63 -7.72
CA ALA A 78 -18.51 1.15 -6.71
C ALA A 78 -18.60 2.68 -6.73
N ARG A 79 -17.50 3.40 -7.01
CA ARG A 79 -17.50 4.86 -7.07
C ARG A 79 -18.35 5.43 -8.23
N ARG A 80 -18.71 4.61 -9.22
CA ARG A 80 -19.66 5.02 -10.29
C ARG A 80 -21.08 5.19 -9.77
N HIS A 81 -21.40 4.57 -8.64
CA HIS A 81 -22.73 4.62 -8.01
C HIS A 81 -22.82 5.65 -6.88
N GLY A 82 -21.71 6.31 -6.53
CA GLY A 82 -21.66 7.33 -5.50
C GLY A 82 -20.29 7.41 -4.81
N PRO A 83 -20.03 8.47 -4.03
CA PRO A 83 -18.77 8.59 -3.31
C PRO A 83 -18.64 7.51 -2.23
N LEU A 84 -17.52 6.80 -2.24
CA LEU A 84 -17.16 5.81 -1.24
C LEU A 84 -16.72 6.48 0.06
N ARG A 85 -17.12 5.87 1.17
CA ARG A 85 -16.72 6.21 2.54
C ARG A 85 -15.86 5.12 3.16
N PHE A 86 -15.32 5.38 4.34
CA PHE A 86 -14.41 4.45 5.02
C PHE A 86 -15.02 3.06 5.20
N ALA A 87 -16.28 3.00 5.63
CA ALA A 87 -17.00 1.74 5.83
C ALA A 87 -17.18 0.94 4.53
N ASP A 88 -17.31 1.61 3.38
CA ASP A 88 -17.46 0.93 2.09
C ASP A 88 -16.18 0.22 1.68
N LEU A 89 -15.02 0.82 1.94
CA LEU A 89 -13.74 0.17 1.68
C LEU A 89 -13.55 -1.08 2.55
N VAL A 90 -13.99 -1.05 3.81
CA VAL A 90 -13.99 -2.24 4.67
C VAL A 90 -14.87 -3.33 4.06
N ARG A 91 -16.09 -3.00 3.61
CA ARG A 91 -17.02 -3.96 2.97
C ARG A 91 -16.49 -4.53 1.65
N ILE A 92 -15.80 -3.71 0.85
CA ILE A 92 -15.15 -4.12 -0.40
C ILE A 92 -14.01 -5.12 -0.15
N GLY A 93 -13.46 -5.13 1.07
CA GLY A 93 -12.37 -6.01 1.50
C GLY A 93 -10.99 -5.35 1.43
N ALA A 94 -10.92 -4.01 1.46
CA ALA A 94 -9.65 -3.31 1.56
C ALA A 94 -9.01 -3.52 2.94
N SER A 95 -7.70 -3.73 2.99
CA SER A 95 -6.98 -3.83 4.27
C SER A 95 -6.77 -2.44 4.86
N MET A 96 -7.79 -1.91 5.55
CA MET A 96 -7.74 -0.56 6.11
C MET A 96 -6.64 -0.36 7.14
N ARG A 97 -6.20 -1.43 7.83
CA ARG A 97 -5.02 -1.39 8.71
C ARG A 97 -3.77 -0.91 7.98
N LYS A 98 -3.59 -1.30 6.71
CA LYS A 98 -2.48 -0.88 5.84
C LYS A 98 -2.79 0.39 5.05
N ALA A 99 -4.03 0.52 4.54
CA ALA A 99 -4.38 1.58 3.59
C ALA A 99 -4.65 2.94 4.24
N ARG A 100 -5.19 2.97 5.48
CA ARG A 100 -5.66 4.21 6.11
C ARG A 100 -4.66 5.39 6.17
N PRO A 101 -3.33 5.20 6.27
CA PRO A 101 -2.39 6.30 6.22
C PRO A 101 -2.30 6.93 4.82
N PHE A 102 -2.60 6.17 3.75
CA PHE A 102 -2.27 6.55 2.37
C PHE A 102 -3.47 7.04 1.56
N ILE A 103 -4.65 7.19 2.16
CA ILE A 103 -5.88 7.48 1.42
C ILE A 103 -6.71 8.57 2.08
N ASP A 104 -7.41 9.34 1.25
CA ASP A 104 -8.44 10.30 1.62
C ASP A 104 -9.81 9.84 1.11
N LEU A 105 -10.84 10.12 1.91
CA LEU A 105 -12.25 9.86 1.67
C LEU A 105 -13.09 11.00 2.27
N PRO A 106 -14.38 11.14 1.93
CA PRO A 106 -15.23 12.20 2.47
C PRO A 106 -15.34 12.21 4.01
N ASP A 107 -15.23 11.05 4.65
CA ASP A 107 -15.33 10.84 6.10
C ASP A 107 -14.02 10.37 6.75
N TRP A 108 -12.91 10.37 6.01
CA TRP A 108 -11.60 9.96 6.52
C TRP A 108 -10.46 10.71 5.86
N SER A 109 -9.56 11.25 6.69
CA SER A 109 -8.28 11.78 6.24
C SER A 109 -7.16 11.37 7.20
N PRO A 110 -5.95 11.02 6.72
CA PRO A 110 -4.89 10.51 7.58
C PRO A 110 -4.25 11.60 8.45
N GLY A 111 -4.45 12.88 8.13
CA GLY A 111 -3.77 13.98 8.82
C GLY A 111 -2.25 13.75 8.86
N ARG A 112 -1.67 13.80 10.06
CA ARG A 112 -0.22 13.60 10.28
C ARG A 112 0.25 12.14 10.25
N LEU A 113 -0.62 11.15 10.00
CA LEU A 113 -0.21 9.74 10.01
C LEU A 113 0.88 9.42 8.96
N ILE A 114 0.87 10.10 7.82
CA ILE A 114 1.84 9.87 6.73
C ILE A 114 3.25 10.30 7.16
N ASP A 115 3.35 11.42 7.88
CA ASP A 115 4.61 12.04 8.27
C ASP A 115 5.23 11.39 9.52
N ASP A 116 4.49 10.52 10.21
CA ASP A 116 4.98 9.82 11.39
C ASP A 116 6.22 8.99 11.02
N ALA A 117 7.38 9.37 11.56
CA ALA A 117 8.64 8.64 11.36
C ALA A 117 8.54 7.18 11.81
N ARG A 118 7.61 6.86 12.72
CA ARG A 118 7.33 5.51 13.23
C ARG A 118 6.30 4.77 12.39
N LEU A 119 5.79 5.34 11.30
CA LEU A 119 4.81 4.67 10.44
C LEU A 119 5.35 3.32 9.93
N ARG A 120 6.64 3.25 9.57
CA ARG A 120 7.29 1.99 9.20
C ARG A 120 7.25 0.97 10.35
N ALA A 121 7.55 1.40 11.57
CA ALA A 121 7.57 0.52 12.75
C ALA A 121 6.19 -0.07 13.10
N ARG A 122 5.09 0.61 12.74
CA ARG A 122 3.73 0.09 12.90
C ARG A 122 3.41 -1.11 12.00
N PHE A 123 4.23 -1.35 10.98
CA PHE A 123 4.09 -2.47 10.05
C PHE A 123 5.24 -3.47 10.14
N ALA A 124 6.24 -3.21 10.97
CA ALA A 124 7.30 -4.17 11.26
C ALA A 124 6.72 -5.36 12.05
N PRO A 125 7.23 -6.59 11.87
CA PRO A 125 6.90 -7.68 12.77
C PRO A 125 7.26 -7.28 14.21
N PRO A 126 6.52 -7.77 15.22
CA PRO A 126 6.88 -7.53 16.61
C PRO A 126 8.33 -7.99 16.84
N PRO A 127 9.14 -7.26 17.63
CA PRO A 127 10.51 -7.66 17.88
C PRO A 127 10.53 -9.08 18.44
N GLU A 128 11.24 -9.99 17.77
CA GLU A 128 11.49 -11.32 18.29
C GLU A 128 12.24 -11.16 19.60
N GLN A 129 11.56 -11.41 20.70
CA GLN A 129 12.19 -11.45 22.01
C GLN A 129 13.11 -12.66 22.00
N LEU A 130 14.42 -12.41 21.81
CA LEU A 130 15.47 -13.40 21.96
C LEU A 130 15.28 -14.07 23.32
N ARG A 131 14.76 -15.30 23.31
CA ARG A 131 14.78 -16.17 24.48
C ARG A 131 16.25 -16.53 24.68
N LEU A 132 16.90 -15.83 25.61
CA LEU A 132 18.17 -16.27 26.18
C LEU A 132 17.90 -17.62 26.86
N LEU A 133 18.46 -18.68 26.28
CA LEU A 133 18.61 -19.99 26.91
C LEU A 133 19.87 -19.98 27.77
#